data_AF-A0A0R3E5X8-F1
#
_entry.id   AF-A0A0R3E5X8-F1
#
_cell.length_a   1.000
_cell.length_b   1.000
_cell.length_c   1.000
_cell.angle_alpha   90.00
_cell.angle_beta   90.00
_cell.angle_gamma   90.00
#
_symmetry.space_group_name_H-M   'P 1'
#
loop_
_entity.id
_entity.type
_entity.pdbx_description
1 polymer ?
#
loop_
_entity_poly.entity_id
_entity_poly.type
_entity_poly.pdbx_seq_one_letter_code
_entity_poly.pdbx_strand_id
1 'polypeptide(L)'
;MKLSRRTILQGAASLPFAVASLRMEALAQTSLTASSSEVPPILFVHGNGDYDALWITTLWRMESNGIARDRMMAINFTNPRARDDDAVEQPNRSSTEEQRRELAAAIAELKRRTGAARVALVGNSRGGNSIRNVIKNGGAGDVSHAVLCGTPNHGVFALDALLGSEFNGRGAFLRGLNEGESEVTPDVAFLTLRSDGMDKYAQPDGRFMGKPGVPTNVTAEGPELKGATNLVLGAIDHRETAYHPRAFREIYKFIAGREPARIAITPERTVHIGGLVTGAADGAPTNRPVAGATVEIYHVDRESGELKGELVYRLTTGADGRWGPAEVDPASPLEIVLTSPDAPITHFYRSPFPRSSDVVHLRAARPFLPQEKDAGAVVIMSRPRGYFGLPRDTVLLDGREPADVTPGVPTDATATLRLPASEVGRNIVAQFNEERIVARAWPASENRIAVAELTY
;
A
#
# COMPACT_ATOMS: atom_id res chain seq x y z
N MET A 1 -69.73 12.12 1.16
CA MET A 1 -68.99 13.11 0.35
C MET A 1 -67.51 13.02 0.72
N LYS A 2 -66.64 12.95 -0.30
CA LYS A 2 -65.21 12.63 -0.21
C LYS A 2 -64.41 13.75 0.48
N LEU A 3 -63.49 13.41 1.39
CA LEU A 3 -62.48 14.35 1.91
C LEU A 3 -61.08 13.83 1.57
N SER A 4 -60.32 14.68 0.88
CA SER A 4 -58.98 14.43 0.34
C SER A 4 -57.91 15.00 1.27
N ARG A 5 -56.80 14.27 1.41
CA ARG A 5 -55.64 14.55 2.27
C ARG A 5 -54.74 15.63 1.66
N ARG A 6 -54.77 16.86 2.17
CA ARG A 6 -53.69 17.85 1.93
C ARG A 6 -53.71 19.06 2.86
N THR A 7 -53.45 18.89 4.16
CA THR A 7 -53.01 20.03 5.01
C THR A 7 -52.33 19.54 6.30
N ILE A 8 -51.02 19.25 6.25
CA ILE A 8 -50.20 19.21 7.47
C ILE A 8 -48.86 19.86 7.10
N LEU A 9 -48.72 21.15 7.44
CA LEU A 9 -47.45 21.80 7.75
C LEU A 9 -47.74 23.27 8.09
N GLN A 10 -47.57 23.63 9.37
CA GLN A 10 -47.09 24.92 9.92
C GLN A 10 -47.73 25.23 11.28
N GLY A 11 -46.87 25.52 12.26
CA GLY A 11 -47.22 25.95 13.63
C GLY A 11 -46.08 25.58 14.58
N ALA A 12 -45.00 26.36 14.69
CA ALA A 12 -44.84 27.64 15.39
C ALA A 12 -44.50 27.49 16.90
N ALA A 13 -43.37 28.12 17.25
CA ALA A 13 -43.08 28.84 18.50
C ALA A 13 -42.85 28.07 19.83
N SER A 14 -41.57 28.05 20.22
CA SER A 14 -40.97 28.50 21.49
C SER A 14 -41.85 28.74 22.74
N LEU A 15 -41.49 28.09 23.86
CA LEU A 15 -41.23 28.68 25.20
C LEU A 15 -40.77 27.58 26.20
N PRO A 16 -40.11 27.94 27.32
CA PRO A 16 -39.12 27.12 28.02
C PRO A 16 -39.69 26.35 29.22
N PHE A 17 -39.03 25.27 29.60
CA PHE A 17 -39.21 24.64 30.91
C PHE A 17 -37.86 24.47 31.61
N ALA A 18 -37.67 25.27 32.66
CA ALA A 18 -36.72 25.00 33.73
C ALA A 18 -37.29 23.86 34.59
N VAL A 19 -36.49 22.82 34.84
CA VAL A 19 -36.77 21.83 35.88
C VAL A 19 -35.51 21.57 36.70
N ALA A 20 -35.69 21.86 37.99
CA ALA A 20 -34.91 21.58 39.19
C ALA A 20 -33.75 20.57 39.09
N SER A 21 -32.58 21.02 39.55
CA SER A 21 -31.44 20.17 39.90
C SER A 21 -31.73 19.37 41.18
N LEU A 22 -31.99 18.07 41.03
CA LEU A 22 -31.84 17.11 42.12
C LEU A 22 -30.38 16.66 42.17
N ARG A 23 -29.69 17.00 43.26
CA ARG A 23 -28.36 16.48 43.57
C ARG A 23 -28.50 15.00 43.97
N MET A 24 -28.14 14.11 43.05
CA MET A 24 -27.89 12.71 43.37
C MET A 24 -26.39 12.58 43.64
N GLU A 25 -26.03 12.28 44.88
CA GLU A 25 -24.66 11.97 45.26
C GLU A 25 -24.23 10.71 44.50
N ALA A 26 -23.32 10.89 43.54
CA ALA A 26 -22.71 9.79 42.82
C ALA A 26 -21.77 9.06 43.76
N LEU A 27 -22.17 7.85 44.17
CA LEU A 27 -21.27 6.86 44.74
C LEU A 27 -20.10 6.67 43.78
N ALA A 28 -18.90 6.98 44.27
CA ALA A 28 -17.66 6.80 43.53
C ALA A 28 -17.52 5.34 43.09
N GLN A 29 -17.77 5.07 41.81
CA GLN A 29 -17.27 3.87 41.18
C GLN A 29 -15.74 4.00 41.19
N THR A 30 -15.10 3.16 42.00
CA THR A 30 -13.67 2.86 41.90
C THR A 30 -13.37 2.62 40.43
N SER A 31 -12.71 3.60 39.81
CA SER A 31 -12.16 3.44 38.47
C SER A 31 -11.15 2.31 38.57
N LEU A 32 -11.53 1.14 38.09
CA LEU A 32 -10.55 0.19 37.60
C LEU A 32 -9.81 0.96 36.51
N THR A 33 -8.62 1.46 36.83
CA THR A 33 -7.64 1.83 35.83
C THR A 33 -7.40 0.58 35.01
N ALA A 34 -8.19 0.41 33.95
CA ALA A 34 -7.73 -0.35 32.80
C ALA A 34 -6.45 0.37 32.40
N SER A 35 -5.31 -0.18 32.82
CA SER A 35 -4.04 0.07 32.17
C SER A 35 -4.34 -0.14 30.70
N SER A 36 -4.49 0.94 29.93
CA SER A 36 -4.60 0.82 28.49
C SER A 36 -3.28 0.19 28.07
N SER A 37 -3.30 -1.13 27.84
CA SER A 37 -2.10 -1.84 27.40
C SER A 37 -1.62 -1.09 26.16
N GLU A 38 -0.42 -0.52 26.25
CA GLU A 38 0.14 0.25 25.17
C GLU A 38 0.15 -0.61 23.90
N VAL A 39 -0.28 -0.05 22.78
CA VAL A 39 -0.30 -0.77 21.50
C VAL A 39 1.12 -1.26 21.20
N PRO A 40 1.33 -2.56 20.88
CA PRO A 40 2.67 -3.07 20.58
C PRO A 40 3.25 -2.32 19.37
N PRO A 41 4.58 -2.14 19.28
CA PRO A 41 5.19 -1.59 18.08
C PRO A 41 4.82 -2.40 16.85
N ILE A 42 4.61 -1.71 15.72
CA ILE A 42 4.05 -2.32 14.51
C ILE A 42 5.09 -2.32 13.40
N LEU A 43 5.38 -3.49 12.85
CA LEU A 43 6.22 -3.67 11.66
C LEU A 43 5.37 -4.06 10.45
N PHE A 44 5.44 -3.24 9.41
CA PHE A 44 4.73 -3.42 8.15
C PHE A 44 5.63 -4.08 7.09
N VAL A 45 5.11 -5.09 6.39
CA VAL A 45 5.87 -5.99 5.51
C VAL A 45 5.23 -6.02 4.12
N HIS A 46 5.92 -5.49 3.10
CA HIS A 46 5.38 -5.40 1.74
C HIS A 46 5.38 -6.76 0.99
N GLY A 47 4.69 -6.78 -0.15
CA GLY A 47 4.53 -7.96 -1.01
C GLY A 47 5.67 -8.22 -2.00
N ASN A 48 5.46 -9.22 -2.86
CA ASN A 48 6.42 -9.64 -3.87
C ASN A 48 6.69 -8.54 -4.90
N GLY A 49 7.94 -8.11 -5.04
CA GLY A 49 8.33 -7.07 -6.00
C GLY A 49 7.92 -5.63 -5.62
N ASP A 50 7.29 -5.45 -4.46
CA ASP A 50 6.91 -4.16 -3.90
C ASP A 50 8.02 -3.59 -3.00
N TYR A 51 7.70 -2.48 -2.32
CA TYR A 51 8.57 -1.75 -1.39
C TYR A 51 7.72 -1.18 -0.26
N ASP A 52 8.36 -0.71 0.80
CA ASP A 52 7.74 -0.26 2.06
C ASP A 52 6.85 0.99 1.92
N ALA A 53 7.13 1.88 0.97
CA ALA A 53 6.34 3.10 0.74
C ALA A 53 4.85 2.86 0.45
N LEU A 54 4.47 1.65 0.04
CA LEU A 54 3.05 1.29 -0.11
C LEU A 54 2.29 1.43 1.23
N TRP A 55 2.98 1.37 2.37
CA TRP A 55 2.38 1.56 3.69
C TRP A 55 2.15 3.01 4.09
N ILE A 56 2.57 4.01 3.29
CA ILE A 56 2.54 5.44 3.68
C ILE A 56 1.18 5.91 4.20
N THR A 57 0.09 5.54 3.52
CA THR A 57 -1.27 5.92 3.94
C THR A 57 -1.71 5.19 5.21
N THR A 58 -1.24 3.96 5.41
CA THR A 58 -1.53 3.19 6.62
C THR A 58 -0.77 3.78 7.82
N LEU A 59 0.51 4.14 7.65
CA LEU A 59 1.30 4.83 8.67
C LEU A 59 0.63 6.14 9.09
N TRP A 60 0.25 6.99 8.13
CA TRP A 60 -0.47 8.23 8.43
C TRP A 60 -1.80 8.03 9.15
N ARG A 61 -2.56 6.99 8.79
CA ARG A 61 -3.81 6.64 9.49
C ARG A 61 -3.53 6.15 10.90
N MET A 62 -2.46 5.39 11.14
CA MET A 62 -2.04 4.98 12.48
C MET A 62 -1.65 6.18 13.36
N GLU A 63 -0.84 7.11 12.83
CA GLU A 63 -0.47 8.36 13.52
C GLU A 63 -1.69 9.22 13.83
N SER A 64 -2.62 9.33 12.88
CA SER A 64 -3.88 10.06 13.04
C SER A 64 -4.79 9.45 14.13
N ASN A 65 -4.48 8.23 14.57
CA ASN A 65 -5.17 7.50 15.63
C ASN A 65 -4.27 7.24 16.85
N GLY A 66 -3.21 8.04 17.02
CA GLY A 66 -2.41 8.10 18.24
C GLY A 66 -1.28 7.07 18.36
N ILE A 67 -0.94 6.36 17.28
CA ILE A 67 0.25 5.51 17.27
C ILE A 67 1.48 6.38 16.96
N ALA A 68 2.44 6.41 17.88
CA ALA A 68 3.66 7.20 17.69
C ALA A 68 4.52 6.65 16.54
N ARG A 69 5.11 7.56 15.73
CA ARG A 69 5.90 7.21 14.54
C ARG A 69 7.08 6.30 14.87
N ASP A 70 7.77 6.56 15.98
CA ASP A 70 8.93 5.80 16.43
C ASP A 70 8.61 4.36 16.88
N ARG A 71 7.32 4.07 17.14
CA ARG A 71 6.79 2.73 17.40
C ARG A 71 6.35 1.98 16.13
N MET A 72 6.52 2.59 14.96
CA MET A 72 6.21 1.96 13.69
C MET A 72 7.46 1.87 12.82
N MET A 73 7.49 0.83 12.00
CA MET A 73 8.50 0.65 10.99
C MET A 73 7.90 -0.10 9.81
N ALA A 74 8.35 0.18 8.60
CA ALA A 74 8.07 -0.64 7.43
C ALA A 74 9.40 -1.19 6.92
N ILE A 75 9.47 -2.49 6.64
CA ILE A 75 10.69 -3.12 6.11
C ILE A 75 10.72 -2.98 4.59
N ASN A 76 11.86 -2.55 4.06
CA ASN A 76 12.14 -2.50 2.63
C ASN A 76 13.11 -3.63 2.25
N PHE A 77 12.58 -4.78 1.80
CA PHE A 77 13.41 -5.95 1.47
C PHE A 77 14.33 -5.65 0.31
N THR A 78 15.60 -6.02 0.43
CA THR A 78 16.64 -5.69 -0.56
C THR A 78 16.30 -6.20 -1.97
N ASN A 79 15.94 -7.49 -2.05
CA ASN A 79 15.49 -8.15 -3.28
C ASN A 79 14.02 -8.58 -3.08
N PRO A 80 13.04 -7.74 -3.45
CA PRO A 80 11.64 -7.97 -3.08
C PRO A 80 10.96 -9.10 -3.88
N ARG A 81 11.53 -9.52 -5.01
CA ARG A 81 10.98 -10.59 -5.86
C ARG A 81 11.47 -11.97 -5.42
N ALA A 82 10.56 -12.93 -5.38
CA ALA A 82 10.86 -14.34 -5.17
C ALA A 82 11.66 -14.96 -6.33
N ARG A 83 12.44 -15.97 -6.01
CA ARG A 83 13.02 -16.90 -6.98
C ARG A 83 11.90 -17.76 -7.61
N ASP A 84 12.09 -18.21 -8.85
CA ASP A 84 11.12 -19.11 -9.49
C ASP A 84 11.11 -20.49 -8.81
N ASP A 85 12.30 -20.97 -8.41
CA ASP A 85 12.52 -22.10 -7.51
C ASP A 85 13.33 -21.61 -6.31
N ASP A 86 12.80 -21.77 -5.11
CA ASP A 86 13.37 -21.22 -3.88
C ASP A 86 14.82 -21.69 -3.62
N ALA A 87 15.11 -22.94 -4.02
CA ALA A 87 16.41 -23.57 -3.81
C ALA A 87 17.46 -23.18 -4.86
N VAL A 88 17.04 -22.60 -5.99
CA VAL A 88 17.93 -22.22 -7.09
C VAL A 88 18.23 -20.73 -7.00
N GLU A 89 19.50 -20.37 -6.81
CA GLU A 89 19.91 -18.97 -6.80
C GLU A 89 19.52 -18.27 -8.10
N GLN A 90 18.94 -17.08 -7.97
CA GLN A 90 18.60 -16.21 -9.08
C GLN A 90 19.02 -14.78 -8.75
N PRO A 91 19.79 -14.11 -9.63
CA PRO A 91 20.19 -12.72 -9.42
C PRO A 91 19.01 -11.80 -9.12
N ASN A 92 19.22 -10.83 -8.21
CA ASN A 92 18.26 -9.78 -7.85
C ASN A 92 16.91 -10.28 -7.29
N ARG A 93 16.83 -11.56 -6.89
CA ARG A 93 15.69 -12.19 -6.25
C ARG A 93 16.10 -12.78 -4.89
N SER A 94 15.13 -13.07 -4.04
CA SER A 94 15.36 -13.63 -2.71
C SER A 94 14.63 -14.95 -2.50
N SER A 95 15.25 -15.86 -1.76
CA SER A 95 14.58 -17.05 -1.22
C SER A 95 13.70 -16.72 -0.01
N THR A 96 12.88 -17.67 0.39
CA THR A 96 12.09 -17.64 1.64
C THR A 96 12.97 -17.45 2.87
N GLU A 97 14.15 -18.06 2.87
CA GLU A 97 15.13 -18.04 3.96
C GLU A 97 15.89 -16.70 4.03
N GLU A 98 16.24 -16.11 2.88
CA GLU A 98 16.79 -14.75 2.82
C GLU A 98 15.79 -13.72 3.35
N GLN A 99 14.54 -13.77 2.90
CA GLN A 99 13.49 -12.88 3.41
C GLN A 99 13.24 -13.06 4.91
N ARG A 100 13.24 -14.31 5.41
CA ARG A 100 13.05 -14.59 6.84
C ARG A 100 14.14 -13.92 7.68
N ARG A 101 15.40 -13.96 7.23
CA ARG A 101 16.51 -13.29 7.92
C ARG A 101 16.39 -11.77 7.92
N GLU A 102 16.05 -11.15 6.79
CA GLU A 102 15.83 -9.70 6.72
C GLU A 102 14.68 -9.27 7.64
N LEU A 103 13.57 -10.03 7.66
CA LEU A 103 12.44 -9.75 8.55
C LEU A 103 12.80 -9.93 10.04
N ALA A 104 13.52 -10.99 10.40
CA ALA A 104 13.98 -11.21 11.77
C ALA A 104 14.89 -10.07 12.27
N ALA A 105 15.78 -9.56 11.40
CA ALA A 105 16.61 -8.40 11.71
C ALA A 105 15.78 -7.13 11.94
N ALA A 106 14.77 -6.88 11.11
CA ALA A 106 13.85 -5.76 11.28
C ALA A 106 13.02 -5.86 12.58
N ILE A 107 12.58 -7.07 12.96
CA ILE A 107 11.91 -7.30 14.25
C ILE A 107 12.83 -6.95 15.41
N ALA A 108 14.08 -7.44 15.38
CA ALA A 108 15.07 -7.16 16.40
C ALA A 108 15.37 -5.65 16.51
N GLU A 109 15.48 -4.96 15.39
CA GLU A 109 15.71 -3.51 15.36
C GLU A 109 14.53 -2.72 15.95
N LEU A 110 13.29 -3.06 15.59
CA LEU A 110 12.11 -2.38 16.14
C LEU A 110 11.99 -2.62 17.66
N LYS A 111 12.22 -3.85 18.12
CA LYS A 111 12.27 -4.17 19.56
C LYS A 111 13.36 -3.37 20.27
N ARG A 112 14.56 -3.29 19.69
CA ARG A 112 15.68 -2.53 20.27
C ARG A 112 15.36 -1.03 20.37
N ARG A 113 14.77 -0.45 19.33
CA ARG A 113 14.38 0.97 19.30
C ARG A 113 13.31 1.32 20.33
N THR A 114 12.38 0.42 20.58
CA THR A 114 11.18 0.69 21.40
C THR A 114 11.25 0.12 22.81
N GLY A 115 12.17 -0.81 23.08
CA GLY A 115 12.25 -1.57 24.32
C GLY A 115 11.15 -2.63 24.49
N ALA A 116 10.30 -2.86 23.48
CA ALA A 116 9.20 -3.81 23.56
C ALA A 116 9.67 -5.26 23.49
N ALA A 117 9.05 -6.13 24.29
CA ALA A 117 9.32 -7.57 24.26
C ALA A 117 8.78 -8.27 23.00
N ARG A 118 7.65 -7.78 22.46
CA ARG A 118 6.99 -8.31 21.27
C ARG A 118 6.53 -7.18 20.35
N VAL A 119 6.41 -7.48 19.06
CA VAL A 119 5.88 -6.57 18.04
C VAL A 119 4.60 -7.12 17.41
N ALA A 120 3.81 -6.28 16.76
CA ALA A 120 2.76 -6.67 15.84
C ALA A 120 3.31 -6.64 14.41
N LEU A 121 3.00 -7.65 13.61
CA LEU A 121 3.43 -7.77 12.22
C LEU A 121 2.22 -7.66 11.30
N VAL A 122 2.31 -6.83 10.26
CA VAL A 122 1.27 -6.64 9.25
C VAL A 122 1.89 -6.87 7.88
N GLY A 123 1.46 -7.91 7.17
CA GLY A 123 2.03 -8.30 5.88
C GLY A 123 1.01 -8.29 4.76
N ASN A 124 1.38 -7.75 3.60
CA ASN A 124 0.62 -7.92 2.37
C ASN A 124 1.24 -9.01 1.50
N SER A 125 0.42 -9.84 0.85
CA SER A 125 0.88 -10.80 -0.16
C SER A 125 2.01 -11.69 0.38
N ARG A 126 3.11 -11.84 -0.37
CA ARG A 126 4.36 -12.52 0.04
C ARG A 126 4.86 -12.13 1.43
N GLY A 127 4.72 -10.86 1.85
CA GLY A 127 5.13 -10.40 3.17
C GLY A 127 4.45 -11.13 4.32
N GLY A 128 3.20 -11.58 4.12
CA GLY A 128 2.51 -12.43 5.08
C GLY A 128 3.12 -13.84 5.19
N ASN A 129 3.57 -14.43 4.09
CA ASN A 129 4.30 -15.70 4.14
C ASN A 129 5.65 -15.55 4.86
N SER A 130 6.33 -14.42 4.70
CA SER A 130 7.56 -14.10 5.45
C SER A 130 7.30 -14.01 6.96
N ILE A 131 6.19 -13.37 7.36
CA ILE A 131 5.74 -13.31 8.76
C ILE A 131 5.51 -14.72 9.31
N ARG A 132 4.72 -15.53 8.60
CA ARG A 132 4.44 -16.93 9.00
C ARG A 132 5.73 -17.75 9.10
N ASN A 133 6.66 -17.55 8.17
CA ASN A 133 7.95 -18.22 8.16
C ASN A 133 8.80 -17.89 9.39
N VAL A 134 8.86 -16.60 9.79
CA VAL A 134 9.54 -16.20 11.03
C VAL A 134 8.88 -16.84 12.25
N ILE A 135 7.54 -16.76 12.36
CA ILE A 135 6.81 -17.26 13.52
C ILE A 135 6.98 -18.79 13.68
N LYS A 136 6.79 -19.55 12.60
CA LYS A 136 6.88 -21.02 12.61
C LYS A 136 8.31 -21.49 12.91
N ASN A 137 9.33 -20.75 12.47
CA ASN A 137 10.74 -21.12 12.61
C ASN A 137 11.45 -20.36 13.74
N GLY A 138 10.82 -20.34 14.93
CA GLY A 138 11.44 -19.90 16.18
C GLY A 138 11.20 -18.43 16.58
N GLY A 139 10.51 -17.64 15.75
CA GLY A 139 10.23 -16.23 16.01
C GLY A 139 8.94 -15.93 16.78
N ALA A 140 8.11 -16.94 17.09
CA ALA A 140 6.81 -16.73 17.74
C ALA A 140 6.90 -15.97 19.08
N GLY A 141 7.97 -16.17 19.84
CA GLY A 141 8.21 -15.48 21.12
C GLY A 141 8.32 -13.96 21.00
N ASP A 142 8.66 -13.45 19.81
CA ASP A 142 8.86 -12.02 19.52
C ASP A 142 7.62 -11.34 18.93
N VAL A 143 6.54 -12.09 18.69
CA VAL A 143 5.37 -11.61 17.96
C VAL A 143 4.12 -11.69 18.85
N SER A 144 3.37 -10.59 18.88
CA SER A 144 2.08 -10.50 19.59
C SER A 144 0.91 -10.73 18.64
N HIS A 145 0.96 -10.12 17.46
CA HIS A 145 -0.08 -10.14 16.44
C HIS A 145 0.53 -10.40 15.07
N ALA A 146 -0.15 -11.18 14.23
CA ALA A 146 0.15 -11.39 12.83
C ALA A 146 -1.10 -11.10 11.99
N VAL A 147 -1.06 -10.01 11.22
CA VAL A 147 -2.15 -9.60 10.32
C VAL A 147 -1.72 -9.86 8.89
N LEU A 148 -2.43 -10.75 8.20
CA LEU A 148 -2.09 -11.29 6.89
C LEU A 148 -3.10 -10.81 5.85
N CYS A 149 -2.67 -9.91 4.97
CA CYS A 149 -3.53 -9.19 4.04
C CYS A 149 -3.34 -9.73 2.62
N GLY A 150 -4.34 -10.44 2.09
CA GLY A 150 -4.27 -11.07 0.76
C GLY A 150 -3.09 -12.03 0.63
N THR A 151 -2.65 -12.61 1.76
CA THR A 151 -1.49 -13.50 1.77
C THR A 151 -1.84 -14.81 1.08
N PRO A 152 -1.01 -15.32 0.13
CA PRO A 152 -1.25 -16.59 -0.53
C PRO A 152 -0.91 -17.75 0.41
N ASN A 153 -1.67 -17.89 1.49
CA ASN A 153 -1.48 -18.84 2.59
C ASN A 153 -1.60 -20.29 2.12
N HIS A 154 -2.42 -20.54 1.11
CA HIS A 154 -2.59 -21.81 0.42
C HIS A 154 -2.02 -21.80 -1.01
N GLY A 155 -1.19 -20.80 -1.31
CA GLY A 155 -0.57 -20.60 -2.61
C GLY A 155 -1.37 -19.70 -3.54
N VAL A 156 -0.73 -19.33 -4.64
CA VAL A 156 -1.39 -18.73 -5.82
C VAL A 156 -1.95 -19.84 -6.72
N PHE A 157 -1.37 -21.03 -6.60
CA PHE A 157 -1.76 -22.27 -7.24
C PHE A 157 -1.33 -23.44 -6.37
N ALA A 158 -1.93 -24.61 -6.57
CA ALA A 158 -1.62 -25.85 -5.88
C ALA A 158 -1.57 -26.99 -6.90
N LEU A 159 -0.40 -27.18 -7.53
CA LEU A 159 -0.17 -28.09 -8.66
C LEU A 159 1.03 -29.02 -8.40
N ASP A 160 1.07 -30.19 -9.04
CA ASP A 160 2.21 -31.12 -8.96
C ASP A 160 3.44 -30.65 -9.76
N ALA A 161 3.28 -29.61 -10.57
CA ALA A 161 4.38 -28.90 -11.23
C ALA A 161 4.87 -27.72 -10.38
N LEU A 162 6.12 -27.28 -10.60
CA LEU A 162 6.71 -26.10 -9.93
C LEU A 162 6.71 -26.23 -8.39
N LEU A 163 7.05 -27.40 -7.85
CA LEU A 163 7.04 -27.67 -6.41
C LEU A 163 8.10 -26.86 -5.62
N GLY A 164 9.13 -26.34 -6.31
CA GLY A 164 10.12 -25.44 -5.73
C GLY A 164 9.66 -23.98 -5.58
N SER A 165 8.52 -23.60 -6.18
CA SER A 165 7.97 -22.25 -6.03
C SER A 165 7.38 -22.04 -4.63
N GLU A 166 7.77 -20.96 -3.95
CA GLU A 166 7.19 -20.58 -2.65
C GLU A 166 5.68 -20.23 -2.72
N PHE A 167 5.13 -20.05 -3.93
CA PHE A 167 3.71 -19.77 -4.15
C PHE A 167 2.87 -21.01 -4.47
N ASN A 168 3.48 -22.20 -4.51
CA ASN A 168 2.76 -23.44 -4.76
C ASN A 168 2.24 -24.05 -3.44
N GLY A 169 0.93 -24.13 -3.26
CA GLY A 169 0.28 -24.72 -2.08
C GLY A 169 0.65 -26.20 -1.85
N ARG A 170 1.13 -26.91 -2.88
CA ARG A 170 1.65 -28.28 -2.77
C ARG A 170 3.15 -28.35 -2.53
N GLY A 171 3.85 -27.21 -2.60
CA GLY A 171 5.28 -27.10 -2.34
C GLY A 171 5.63 -27.34 -0.87
N ALA A 172 6.90 -27.69 -0.61
CA ALA A 172 7.36 -27.99 0.74
C ALA A 172 7.19 -26.82 1.71
N PHE A 173 7.43 -25.59 1.23
CA PHE A 173 7.32 -24.37 2.04
C PHE A 173 5.92 -24.17 2.62
N LEU A 174 4.89 -24.07 1.77
CA LEU A 174 3.52 -23.82 2.24
C LEU A 174 2.93 -25.02 3.00
N ARG A 175 3.26 -26.26 2.62
CA ARG A 175 2.87 -27.43 3.42
C ARG A 175 3.47 -27.38 4.83
N GLY A 176 4.72 -26.97 4.97
CA GLY A 176 5.37 -26.81 6.27
C GLY A 176 4.76 -25.68 7.10
N LEU A 177 4.37 -24.56 6.48
CA LEU A 177 3.67 -23.48 7.19
C LEU A 177 2.26 -23.89 7.65
N ASN A 178 1.57 -24.74 6.86
CA ASN A 178 0.20 -25.18 7.11
C ASN A 178 0.12 -26.50 7.90
N GLU A 179 1.25 -27.07 8.33
CA GLU A 179 1.25 -28.34 9.06
C GLU A 179 0.65 -28.21 10.47
N GLY A 180 -0.10 -29.24 10.88
CA GLY A 180 -0.67 -29.36 12.23
C GLY A 180 -2.21 -29.32 12.24
N GLU A 181 -2.79 -29.43 13.43
CA GLU A 181 -4.25 -29.32 13.60
C GLU A 181 -4.75 -27.89 13.39
N SER A 182 -3.90 -26.89 13.61
CA SER A 182 -4.11 -25.47 13.34
C SER A 182 -2.97 -24.94 12.48
N GLU A 183 -3.28 -23.99 11.60
CA GLU A 183 -2.32 -23.38 10.69
C GLU A 183 -1.67 -22.11 11.26
N VAL A 184 -1.99 -21.80 12.52
CA VAL A 184 -1.44 -20.68 13.29
C VAL A 184 -0.66 -21.19 14.49
N THR A 185 0.38 -20.46 14.87
CA THR A 185 1.18 -20.79 16.05
C THR A 185 0.48 -20.30 17.33
N PRO A 186 0.37 -21.13 18.38
CA PRO A 186 -0.16 -20.69 19.68
C PRO A 186 0.53 -19.44 20.22
N ASP A 187 -0.17 -18.69 21.06
CA ASP A 187 0.31 -17.46 21.73
C ASP A 187 0.64 -16.27 20.82
N VAL A 188 0.30 -16.36 19.52
CA VAL A 188 0.29 -15.26 18.58
C VAL A 188 -1.14 -15.06 18.08
N ALA A 189 -1.66 -13.84 18.15
CA ALA A 189 -2.99 -13.53 17.62
C ALA A 189 -2.93 -13.38 16.09
N PHE A 190 -3.68 -14.21 15.36
CA PHE A 190 -3.72 -14.17 13.89
C PHE A 190 -5.03 -13.58 13.35
N LEU A 191 -4.89 -12.68 12.39
CA LEU A 191 -5.96 -12.13 11.56
C LEU A 191 -5.60 -12.33 10.08
N THR A 192 -6.53 -12.84 9.27
CA THR A 192 -6.44 -12.79 7.81
C THR A 192 -7.48 -11.82 7.27
N LEU A 193 -7.07 -11.02 6.29
CA LEU A 193 -7.93 -10.11 5.54
C LEU A 193 -7.90 -10.53 4.08
N ARG A 194 -9.08 -10.82 3.52
CA ARG A 194 -9.20 -11.22 2.12
C ARG A 194 -10.23 -10.42 1.35
N SER A 195 -10.06 -10.45 0.03
CA SER A 195 -11.06 -9.98 -0.91
C SER A 195 -12.22 -10.96 -1.03
N ASP A 196 -13.38 -10.43 -1.37
CA ASP A 196 -14.51 -11.16 -1.93
C ASP A 196 -14.34 -11.31 -3.46
N GLY A 197 -13.39 -12.15 -3.87
CA GLY A 197 -13.24 -12.59 -5.27
C GLY A 197 -12.47 -11.67 -6.22
N MET A 198 -11.96 -10.51 -5.79
CA MET A 198 -11.23 -9.55 -6.63
C MET A 198 -9.71 -9.57 -6.43
N ASP A 199 -9.19 -10.54 -5.69
CA ASP A 199 -7.75 -10.77 -5.56
C ASP A 199 -7.24 -11.67 -6.70
N LYS A 200 -6.43 -11.11 -7.62
CA LYS A 200 -5.89 -11.84 -8.78
C LYS A 200 -5.03 -13.07 -8.45
N TYR A 201 -4.52 -13.16 -7.22
CA TYR A 201 -3.69 -14.26 -6.76
C TYR A 201 -4.47 -15.32 -5.96
N ALA A 202 -5.78 -15.12 -5.74
CA ALA A 202 -6.68 -16.07 -5.11
C ALA A 202 -7.85 -16.39 -6.06
N GLN A 203 -7.53 -16.97 -7.22
CA GLN A 203 -8.47 -17.20 -8.32
C GLN A 203 -8.50 -18.69 -8.69
N PRO A 204 -9.69 -19.28 -8.96
CA PRO A 204 -9.81 -20.69 -9.34
C PRO A 204 -9.26 -21.00 -10.75
N ASP A 205 -9.19 -19.99 -11.60
CA ASP A 205 -8.74 -20.11 -12.98
C ASP A 205 -7.33 -19.53 -13.17
N GLY A 206 -6.47 -20.30 -13.86
CA GLY A 206 -5.06 -19.99 -14.07
C GLY A 206 -4.78 -18.89 -15.09
N ARG A 207 -5.77 -18.10 -15.54
CA ARG A 207 -5.56 -17.00 -16.51
C ARG A 207 -4.47 -16.02 -16.08
N PHE A 208 -4.38 -15.70 -14.79
CA PHE A 208 -3.37 -14.77 -14.27
C PHE A 208 -1.97 -15.39 -14.15
N MET A 209 -1.88 -16.70 -14.37
CA MET A 209 -0.62 -17.43 -14.55
C MET A 209 -0.30 -17.67 -16.04
N GLY A 210 -1.04 -17.07 -16.96
CA GLY A 210 -0.91 -17.31 -18.40
C GLY A 210 -1.45 -18.67 -18.85
N LYS A 211 -2.29 -19.34 -18.04
CA LYS A 211 -2.88 -20.65 -18.33
C LYS A 211 -4.41 -20.61 -18.16
N PRO A 212 -5.13 -19.84 -18.98
CA PRO A 212 -6.59 -19.76 -18.90
C PRO A 212 -7.24 -21.14 -19.07
N GLY A 213 -8.27 -21.44 -18.27
CA GLY A 213 -8.96 -22.73 -18.26
C GLY A 213 -8.28 -23.82 -17.42
N VAL A 214 -7.04 -23.60 -16.97
CA VAL A 214 -6.34 -24.54 -16.06
C VAL A 214 -6.72 -24.20 -14.62
N PRO A 215 -7.30 -25.14 -13.84
CA PRO A 215 -7.59 -24.90 -12.43
C PRO A 215 -6.31 -24.62 -11.64
N THR A 216 -6.32 -23.57 -10.81
CA THR A 216 -5.23 -23.28 -9.87
C THR A 216 -5.32 -24.17 -8.62
N ASN A 217 -6.49 -24.75 -8.35
CA ASN A 217 -6.85 -25.41 -7.08
C ASN A 217 -6.79 -24.46 -5.85
N VAL A 218 -6.93 -23.16 -6.09
CA VAL A 218 -7.03 -22.11 -5.06
C VAL A 218 -8.34 -21.35 -5.29
N THR A 219 -9.05 -20.99 -4.23
CA THR A 219 -10.29 -20.19 -4.31
C THR A 219 -10.10 -18.82 -3.65
N ALA A 220 -11.15 -18.00 -3.64
CA ALA A 220 -11.14 -16.71 -2.95
C ALA A 220 -10.86 -16.84 -1.44
N GLU A 221 -11.17 -18.00 -0.85
CA GLU A 221 -10.90 -18.37 0.55
C GLU A 221 -9.45 -18.78 0.79
N GLY A 222 -8.62 -18.96 -0.25
CA GLY A 222 -7.21 -19.39 -0.13
C GLY A 222 -6.35 -18.57 0.85
N PRO A 223 -6.60 -17.27 1.08
CA PRO A 223 -5.92 -16.50 2.11
C PRO A 223 -6.36 -16.79 3.55
N GLU A 224 -7.47 -17.49 3.81
CA GLU A 224 -7.89 -17.84 5.17
C GLU A 224 -6.92 -18.82 5.83
N LEU A 225 -6.90 -18.85 7.17
CA LEU A 225 -6.14 -19.82 7.96
C LEU A 225 -7.03 -20.46 9.04
N LYS A 226 -6.93 -21.77 9.19
CA LYS A 226 -7.57 -22.52 10.26
C LYS A 226 -6.94 -22.16 11.62
N GLY A 227 -7.76 -21.55 12.48
CA GLY A 227 -7.37 -21.08 13.82
C GLY A 227 -7.08 -19.58 13.90
N ALA A 228 -7.09 -18.86 12.75
CA ALA A 228 -7.07 -17.41 12.73
C ALA A 228 -8.49 -16.83 12.84
N THR A 229 -8.58 -15.53 13.16
CA THR A 229 -9.74 -14.72 12.77
C THR A 229 -9.65 -14.45 11.28
N ASN A 230 -10.66 -14.83 10.49
CA ASN A 230 -10.68 -14.61 9.04
C ASN A 230 -11.78 -13.61 8.68
N LEU A 231 -11.43 -12.48 8.04
CA LEU A 231 -12.39 -11.44 7.64
C LEU A 231 -12.36 -11.19 6.13
N VAL A 232 -13.55 -10.98 5.57
CA VAL A 232 -13.76 -10.60 4.18
C VAL A 232 -14.04 -9.10 4.09
N LEU A 233 -13.28 -8.38 3.28
CA LEU A 233 -13.37 -6.91 3.18
C LEU A 233 -14.29 -6.44 2.03
N GLY A 234 -14.94 -7.37 1.32
CA GLY A 234 -15.75 -7.11 0.13
C GLY A 234 -14.91 -7.08 -1.16
N ALA A 235 -15.46 -6.47 -2.21
CA ALA A 235 -14.85 -6.43 -3.55
C ALA A 235 -13.67 -5.45 -3.66
N ILE A 236 -12.60 -5.72 -2.93
CA ILE A 236 -11.31 -5.02 -3.00
C ILE A 236 -10.27 -5.82 -3.78
N ASP A 237 -9.31 -5.17 -4.43
CA ASP A 237 -8.23 -5.86 -5.11
C ASP A 237 -7.18 -6.44 -4.14
N HIS A 238 -6.22 -7.19 -4.68
CA HIS A 238 -5.16 -7.85 -3.91
C HIS A 238 -4.35 -6.90 -3.01
N ARG A 239 -3.97 -5.72 -3.51
CA ARG A 239 -3.18 -4.74 -2.74
C ARG A 239 -4.08 -4.00 -1.76
N GLU A 240 -5.31 -3.71 -2.15
CA GLU A 240 -6.31 -3.11 -1.26
C GLU A 240 -6.60 -3.94 -0.01
N THR A 241 -6.34 -5.26 0.00
CA THR A 241 -6.43 -6.09 1.23
C THR A 241 -5.59 -5.57 2.38
N ALA A 242 -4.54 -4.78 2.09
CA ALA A 242 -3.64 -4.18 3.06
C ALA A 242 -3.75 -2.65 3.14
N TYR A 243 -3.89 -1.98 2.00
CA TYR A 243 -3.71 -0.53 1.91
C TYR A 243 -5.04 0.26 1.87
N HIS A 244 -6.17 -0.43 1.70
CA HIS A 244 -7.49 0.21 1.64
C HIS A 244 -7.94 0.70 3.03
N PRO A 245 -8.71 1.81 3.13
CA PRO A 245 -9.29 2.29 4.39
C PRO A 245 -10.00 1.23 5.25
N ARG A 246 -10.76 0.34 4.61
CA ARG A 246 -11.38 -0.86 5.23
C ARG A 246 -10.34 -1.78 5.89
N ALA A 247 -9.25 -2.08 5.21
CA ALA A 247 -8.17 -2.90 5.76
C ALA A 247 -7.53 -2.22 6.97
N PHE A 248 -7.22 -0.91 6.87
CA PHE A 248 -6.70 -0.13 7.99
C PHE A 248 -7.56 -0.26 9.25
N ARG A 249 -8.89 -0.14 9.12
CA ARG A 249 -9.81 -0.26 10.25
C ARG A 249 -9.64 -1.59 10.98
N GLU A 250 -9.64 -2.71 10.25
CA GLU A 250 -9.52 -4.04 10.86
C GLU A 250 -8.13 -4.30 11.42
N ILE A 251 -7.06 -3.86 10.74
CA ILE A 251 -5.68 -3.92 11.24
C ILE A 251 -5.57 -3.19 12.57
N TYR A 252 -6.03 -1.93 12.62
CA TYR A 252 -5.98 -1.11 13.83
C TYR A 252 -6.78 -1.75 14.96
N LYS A 253 -8.02 -2.14 14.68
CA LYS A 253 -8.91 -2.74 15.67
C LYS A 253 -8.34 -4.01 16.28
N PHE A 254 -7.75 -4.86 15.46
CA PHE A 254 -7.17 -6.11 15.90
C PHE A 254 -5.95 -5.90 16.80
N ILE A 255 -5.05 -4.99 16.43
CA ILE A 255 -3.80 -4.75 17.17
C ILE A 255 -4.05 -3.89 18.42
N ALA A 256 -4.90 -2.86 18.33
CA ALA A 256 -5.16 -1.93 19.42
C ALA A 256 -6.30 -2.37 20.36
N GLY A 257 -7.06 -3.40 20.00
CA GLY A 257 -8.22 -3.88 20.75
C GLY A 257 -9.43 -2.92 20.77
N ARG A 258 -9.44 -1.89 19.91
CA ARG A 258 -10.49 -0.86 19.84
C ARG A 258 -10.60 -0.25 18.45
N GLU A 259 -11.78 0.28 18.11
CA GLU A 259 -11.98 0.99 16.84
C GLU A 259 -11.02 2.20 16.70
N PRO A 260 -10.55 2.51 15.48
CA PRO A 260 -9.88 3.78 15.23
C PRO A 260 -10.87 4.94 15.42
N ALA A 261 -10.40 6.06 15.96
CA ALA A 261 -11.20 7.27 16.09
C ALA A 261 -11.56 7.89 14.73
N ARG A 262 -10.76 7.62 13.69
CA ARG A 262 -10.98 8.12 12.33
C ARG A 262 -10.31 7.26 11.27
N ILE A 263 -10.89 7.28 10.06
CA ILE A 263 -10.30 6.70 8.85
C ILE A 263 -9.51 7.76 8.06
N ALA A 264 -9.94 9.01 8.13
CA ALA A 264 -9.27 10.14 7.49
C ALA A 264 -7.88 10.39 8.09
N ILE A 265 -6.96 10.83 7.24
CA ILE A 265 -5.61 11.24 7.65
C ILE A 265 -5.70 12.69 8.16
N THR A 266 -5.32 12.90 9.42
CA THR A 266 -5.30 14.24 10.03
C THR A 266 -4.04 14.97 9.57
N PRO A 267 -4.12 16.17 8.96
CA PRO A 267 -2.94 16.90 8.53
C PRO A 267 -2.03 17.35 9.68
N GLU A 268 -0.74 17.43 9.42
CA GLU A 268 0.27 18.12 10.21
C GLU A 268 0.47 19.54 9.65
N ARG A 269 0.85 20.49 10.51
CA ARG A 269 1.12 21.87 10.06
C ARG A 269 2.43 21.98 9.27
N THR A 270 3.44 21.22 9.68
CA THR A 270 4.76 21.22 9.05
C THR A 270 5.01 19.81 8.55
N VAL A 271 5.21 19.67 7.24
CA VAL A 271 5.38 18.37 6.58
C VAL A 271 6.77 18.27 5.98
N HIS A 272 7.49 17.24 6.41
CA HIS A 272 8.76 16.84 5.81
C HIS A 272 8.60 15.53 5.08
N ILE A 273 9.04 15.49 3.82
CA ILE A 273 9.07 14.27 3.02
C ILE A 273 10.50 13.85 2.68
N GLY A 274 10.73 12.55 2.62
CA GLY A 274 12.00 11.95 2.22
C GLY A 274 11.84 10.47 1.96
N GLY A 275 12.89 9.83 1.48
CA GLY A 275 12.90 8.40 1.22
C GLY A 275 14.16 7.93 0.52
N LEU A 276 14.04 6.85 -0.25
CA LEU A 276 15.12 6.27 -1.02
C LEU A 276 14.88 6.47 -2.51
N VAL A 277 15.93 6.78 -3.26
CA VAL A 277 15.97 6.52 -4.69
C VAL A 277 16.45 5.08 -4.88
N THR A 278 15.64 4.26 -5.55
CA THR A 278 15.94 2.85 -5.81
C THR A 278 15.96 2.54 -7.31
N GLY A 279 16.70 1.49 -7.68
CA GLY A 279 16.94 1.11 -9.07
C GLY A 279 16.14 -0.11 -9.53
N ALA A 280 16.26 -0.41 -10.82
CA ALA A 280 15.94 -1.72 -11.38
C ALA A 280 17.23 -2.39 -11.85
N ALA A 281 17.29 -3.71 -11.75
CA ALA A 281 18.38 -4.53 -12.27
C ALA A 281 17.77 -5.66 -13.12
N ASP A 282 18.33 -5.90 -14.31
CA ASP A 282 17.87 -6.93 -15.26
C ASP A 282 16.36 -6.90 -15.55
N GLY A 283 15.79 -5.69 -15.66
CA GLY A 283 14.35 -5.50 -15.89
C GLY A 283 13.44 -5.80 -14.69
N ALA A 284 14.01 -6.03 -13.50
CA ALA A 284 13.29 -6.19 -12.24
C ALA A 284 13.56 -5.03 -11.28
N PRO A 285 12.54 -4.47 -10.60
CA PRO A 285 12.76 -3.53 -9.52
C PRO A 285 13.54 -4.22 -8.40
N THR A 286 14.58 -3.54 -7.94
CA THR A 286 15.26 -3.87 -6.68
C THR A 286 15.00 -2.74 -5.70
N ASN A 287 15.08 -2.99 -4.41
CA ASN A 287 14.97 -1.91 -3.42
C ASN A 287 16.36 -1.41 -2.99
N ARG A 288 17.37 -1.63 -3.85
CA ARG A 288 18.74 -1.18 -3.61
C ARG A 288 18.86 0.31 -3.88
N PRO A 289 19.65 1.04 -3.07
CA PRO A 289 19.85 2.47 -3.25
C PRO A 289 20.57 2.78 -4.55
N VAL A 290 20.27 3.94 -5.12
CA VAL A 290 20.96 4.50 -6.29
C VAL A 290 21.71 5.76 -5.87
N ALA A 291 23.03 5.76 -6.09
CA ALA A 291 23.88 6.93 -5.90
C ALA A 291 23.88 7.84 -7.14
N GLY A 292 24.12 9.13 -6.93
CA GLY A 292 24.24 10.10 -8.02
C GLY A 292 22.92 10.48 -8.68
N ALA A 293 21.78 10.01 -8.15
CA ALA A 293 20.47 10.44 -8.63
C ALA A 293 20.15 11.83 -8.07
N THR A 294 19.63 12.73 -8.90
CA THR A 294 19.18 14.06 -8.48
C THR A 294 17.67 14.07 -8.31
N VAL A 295 17.22 14.54 -7.14
CA VAL A 295 15.81 14.77 -6.80
C VAL A 295 15.59 16.27 -6.70
N GLU A 296 14.61 16.77 -7.43
CA GLU A 296 14.14 18.15 -7.37
C GLU A 296 12.65 18.18 -7.07
N ILE A 297 12.21 19.13 -6.25
CA ILE A 297 10.79 19.26 -5.85
C ILE A 297 10.31 20.66 -6.17
N TYR A 298 9.11 20.73 -6.74
CA TYR A 298 8.40 21.97 -7.04
C TYR A 298 6.95 21.85 -6.55
N HIS A 299 6.37 22.98 -6.14
CA HIS A 299 4.91 23.08 -6.04
C HIS A 299 4.33 23.27 -7.43
N VAL A 300 3.14 22.74 -7.66
CA VAL A 300 2.42 22.93 -8.93
C VAL A 300 1.01 23.42 -8.73
N ASP A 301 0.45 24.04 -9.76
CA ASP A 301 -0.95 24.38 -9.80
C ASP A 301 -1.83 23.13 -9.88
N ARG A 302 -2.90 23.08 -9.07
CA ARG A 302 -3.77 21.91 -8.99
C ARG A 302 -4.55 21.66 -10.28
N GLU A 303 -4.90 22.71 -11.02
CA GLU A 303 -5.76 22.59 -12.20
C GLU A 303 -4.97 22.44 -13.50
N SER A 304 -3.77 23.02 -13.55
CA SER A 304 -2.92 22.99 -14.74
C SER A 304 -1.67 22.12 -14.62
N GLY A 305 -1.19 21.79 -13.42
CA GLY A 305 0.09 21.11 -13.24
C GLY A 305 1.31 21.97 -13.59
N GLU A 306 1.13 23.27 -13.82
CA GLU A 306 2.23 24.21 -14.06
C GLU A 306 2.98 24.53 -12.77
N LEU A 307 4.30 24.75 -12.86
CA LEU A 307 5.13 25.10 -11.72
C LEU A 307 4.61 26.36 -11.02
N LYS A 308 4.55 26.32 -9.69
CA LYS A 308 4.24 27.46 -8.83
C LYS A 308 5.47 27.86 -8.04
N GLY A 309 6.02 29.02 -8.37
CA GLY A 309 7.18 29.58 -7.67
C GLY A 309 8.49 28.92 -8.08
N GLU A 310 9.47 28.98 -7.17
CA GLU A 310 10.83 28.48 -7.39
C GLU A 310 11.00 27.04 -6.90
N LEU A 311 12.20 26.49 -7.15
CA LEU A 311 12.63 25.19 -6.65
C LEU A 311 12.50 25.11 -5.12
N VAL A 312 11.75 24.11 -4.63
CA VAL A 312 11.53 23.89 -3.19
C VAL A 312 12.71 23.16 -2.56
N TYR A 313 13.23 22.15 -3.25
CA TYR A 313 14.27 21.28 -2.72
C TYR A 313 15.08 20.66 -3.85
N ARG A 314 16.40 20.50 -3.65
CA ARG A 314 17.27 19.73 -4.53
C ARG A 314 18.32 18.97 -3.74
N LEU A 315 18.55 17.71 -4.11
CA LEU A 315 19.62 16.87 -3.57
C LEU A 315 20.13 15.90 -4.64
N THR A 316 21.42 15.60 -4.61
CA THR A 316 22.00 14.42 -5.28
C THR A 316 22.29 13.34 -4.25
N THR A 317 21.81 12.11 -4.48
CA THR A 317 21.91 11.01 -3.52
C THR A 317 23.34 10.50 -3.35
N GLY A 318 23.69 10.12 -2.12
CA GLY A 318 24.90 9.39 -1.80
C GLY A 318 24.75 7.88 -2.03
N ALA A 319 25.71 7.09 -1.55
CA ALA A 319 25.72 5.63 -1.67
C ALA A 319 24.52 4.94 -0.97
N ASP A 320 23.92 5.60 0.03
CA ASP A 320 22.74 5.13 0.74
C ASP A 320 21.43 5.42 0.00
N GLY A 321 21.47 6.14 -1.12
CA GLY A 321 20.30 6.47 -1.94
C GLY A 321 19.29 7.38 -1.25
N ARG A 322 19.59 7.92 -0.07
CA ARG A 322 18.63 8.70 0.72
C ARG A 322 18.43 10.10 0.14
N TRP A 323 17.19 10.55 0.18
CA TRP A 323 16.81 11.93 -0.09
C TRP A 323 15.87 12.50 0.97
N GLY A 324 15.85 13.82 1.10
CA GLY A 324 15.14 14.54 2.14
C GLY A 324 15.98 14.75 3.41
N PRO A 325 15.39 15.33 4.47
CA PRO A 325 14.00 15.79 4.53
C PRO A 325 13.79 17.08 3.72
N ALA A 326 12.77 17.10 2.88
CA ALA A 326 12.29 18.29 2.17
C ALA A 326 11.02 18.80 2.86
N GLU A 327 11.02 20.07 3.28
CA GLU A 327 9.81 20.73 3.81
C GLU A 327 8.88 21.11 2.64
N VAL A 328 7.61 20.72 2.72
CA VAL A 328 6.61 20.98 1.67
C VAL A 328 5.30 21.52 2.26
N ASP A 329 4.55 22.28 1.48
CA ASP A 329 3.20 22.71 1.87
C ASP A 329 2.24 21.51 1.85
N PRO A 330 1.57 21.17 2.97
CA PRO A 330 0.67 20.02 3.06
C PRO A 330 -0.56 20.10 2.15
N ALA A 331 -0.91 21.28 1.62
CA ALA A 331 -2.08 21.49 0.78
C ALA A 331 -1.78 21.54 -0.73
N SER A 332 -0.51 21.69 -1.10
CA SER A 332 -0.08 21.86 -2.49
C SER A 332 0.31 20.53 -3.14
N PRO A 333 -0.14 20.25 -4.38
CA PRO A 333 0.38 19.14 -5.16
C PRO A 333 1.83 19.43 -5.56
N LEU A 334 2.58 18.36 -5.80
CA LEU A 334 4.01 18.42 -6.07
C LEU A 334 4.33 17.88 -7.46
N GLU A 335 5.33 18.48 -8.09
CA GLU A 335 6.15 17.82 -9.10
C GLU A 335 7.48 17.44 -8.47
N ILE A 336 7.82 16.16 -8.51
CA ILE A 336 9.12 15.63 -8.08
C ILE A 336 9.85 15.14 -9.35
N VAL A 337 10.95 15.81 -9.70
CA VAL A 337 11.77 15.44 -10.85
C VAL A 337 12.91 14.55 -10.37
N LEU A 338 12.98 13.35 -10.92
CA LEU A 338 14.06 12.40 -10.68
C LEU A 338 14.92 12.26 -11.93
N THR A 339 16.20 12.62 -11.80
CA THR A 339 17.23 12.27 -12.78
C THR A 339 18.09 11.17 -12.19
N SER A 340 17.98 9.95 -12.71
CA SER A 340 18.74 8.78 -12.25
C SER A 340 19.71 8.32 -13.36
N PRO A 341 20.91 7.81 -13.02
CA PRO A 341 21.79 7.19 -14.02
C PRO A 341 21.06 6.13 -14.85
N ASP A 342 21.33 6.12 -16.16
CA ASP A 342 20.85 5.14 -17.14
C ASP A 342 19.31 4.96 -17.22
N ALA A 343 18.54 5.96 -16.78
CA ALA A 343 17.08 5.93 -16.79
C ALA A 343 16.47 7.22 -17.39
N PRO A 344 15.19 7.18 -17.84
CA PRO A 344 14.47 8.39 -18.21
C PRO A 344 14.35 9.38 -17.04
N ILE A 345 14.42 10.67 -17.36
CA ILE A 345 14.08 11.72 -16.40
C ILE A 345 12.60 11.58 -16.10
N THR A 346 12.27 11.34 -14.83
CA THR A 346 10.90 11.04 -14.42
C THR A 346 10.32 12.23 -13.69
N HIS A 347 9.20 12.73 -14.18
CA HIS A 347 8.42 13.81 -13.57
C HIS A 347 7.23 13.21 -12.83
N PHE A 348 7.35 13.02 -11.51
CA PHE A 348 6.26 12.53 -10.68
C PHE A 348 5.34 13.68 -10.27
N TYR A 349 4.09 13.64 -10.70
CA TYR A 349 3.02 14.49 -10.18
C TYR A 349 2.32 13.76 -9.04
N ARG A 350 2.26 14.40 -7.87
CA ARG A 350 1.74 13.81 -6.64
C ARG A 350 0.67 14.69 -6.03
N SER A 351 -0.37 14.04 -5.50
CA SER A 351 -1.31 14.68 -4.57
C SER A 351 -0.58 15.25 -3.35
N PRO A 352 -1.17 16.24 -2.65
CA PRO A 352 -0.57 16.82 -1.46
C PRO A 352 -0.27 15.79 -0.37
N PHE A 353 0.78 16.05 0.42
CA PHE A 353 1.20 15.23 1.55
C PHE A 353 0.70 15.87 2.86
N PRO A 354 -0.37 15.34 3.48
CA PRO A 354 -0.96 15.96 4.67
C PRO A 354 -0.11 15.73 5.92
N ARG A 355 0.81 14.77 5.91
CA ARG A 355 1.68 14.44 7.05
C ARG A 355 3.07 14.12 6.55
N SER A 356 4.05 14.28 7.44
CA SER A 356 5.44 13.93 7.17
C SER A 356 5.61 12.43 6.87
N SER A 357 6.59 12.08 6.06
CA SER A 357 6.92 10.68 5.73
C SER A 357 8.38 10.55 5.30
N ASP A 358 9.07 9.56 5.84
CA ASP A 358 10.43 9.16 5.45
C ASP A 358 10.46 7.95 4.50
N VAL A 359 9.28 7.48 4.07
CA VAL A 359 9.10 6.36 3.13
C VAL A 359 8.45 6.84 1.82
N VAL A 360 8.88 7.99 1.30
CA VAL A 360 8.53 8.46 -0.05
C VAL A 360 9.61 7.98 -1.01
N HIS A 361 9.52 6.72 -1.43
CA HIS A 361 10.55 6.13 -2.30
C HIS A 361 10.31 6.51 -3.76
N LEU A 362 11.40 6.75 -4.49
CA LEU A 362 11.40 7.12 -5.89
C LEU A 362 12.13 6.04 -6.69
N ARG A 363 11.54 5.60 -7.79
CA ARG A 363 12.19 4.72 -8.76
C ARG A 363 11.86 5.27 -10.13
N ALA A 364 12.87 5.55 -10.94
CA ALA A 364 12.67 6.10 -12.28
C ALA A 364 11.66 5.27 -13.09
N ALA A 365 10.90 5.93 -13.94
CA ALA A 365 9.98 5.29 -14.85
C ALA A 365 10.73 4.24 -15.69
N ARG A 366 10.02 3.19 -16.09
CA ARG A 366 10.55 2.21 -17.03
C ARG A 366 11.06 2.91 -18.31
N PRO A 367 12.05 2.33 -19.00
CA PRO A 367 12.42 2.78 -20.34
C PRO A 367 11.20 2.87 -21.27
N PHE A 368 11.31 3.71 -22.30
CA PHE A 368 10.32 3.78 -23.38
C PHE A 368 10.17 2.40 -24.03
N LEU A 369 8.91 1.98 -24.22
CA LEU A 369 8.59 0.74 -24.91
C LEU A 369 8.74 0.91 -26.43
N PRO A 370 8.92 -0.19 -27.19
CA PRO A 370 8.97 -0.12 -28.65
C PRO A 370 7.76 0.58 -29.29
N GLN A 371 6.58 0.47 -28.68
CA GLN A 371 5.33 1.10 -29.14
C GLN A 371 5.28 2.61 -28.82
N GLU A 372 6.24 3.13 -28.07
CA GLU A 372 6.34 4.54 -27.66
C GLU A 372 7.41 5.29 -28.45
N LYS A 373 8.11 4.63 -29.38
CA LYS A 373 9.24 5.21 -30.12
C LYS A 373 8.89 6.50 -30.90
N ASP A 374 7.66 6.61 -31.38
CA ASP A 374 7.17 7.74 -32.19
C ASP A 374 6.27 8.69 -31.38
N ALA A 375 6.15 8.48 -30.06
CA ALA A 375 5.35 9.35 -29.20
C ALA A 375 6.08 10.69 -28.99
N GLY A 376 5.34 11.79 -29.09
CA GLY A 376 5.83 13.11 -28.69
C GLY A 376 5.97 13.26 -27.17
N ALA A 377 5.06 12.64 -26.42
CA ALA A 377 5.10 12.56 -24.96
C ALA A 377 4.47 11.26 -24.46
N VAL A 378 4.91 10.81 -23.28
CA VAL A 378 4.35 9.65 -22.57
C VAL A 378 3.96 10.06 -21.16
N VAL A 379 2.71 9.81 -20.80
CA VAL A 379 2.17 10.05 -19.46
C VAL A 379 1.64 8.73 -18.88
N ILE A 380 2.10 8.38 -17.68
CA ILE A 380 1.71 7.16 -16.98
C ILE A 380 0.87 7.55 -15.77
N MET A 381 -0.36 7.04 -15.68
CA MET A 381 -1.11 7.04 -14.42
C MET A 381 -0.71 5.81 -13.62
N SER A 382 -0.23 5.98 -12.39
CA SER A 382 0.30 4.92 -11.53
C SER A 382 -0.50 4.81 -10.23
N ARG A 383 -0.86 3.58 -9.84
CA ARG A 383 -1.57 3.26 -8.59
C ARG A 383 -0.76 2.26 -7.73
N PRO A 384 0.26 2.71 -6.96
CA PRO A 384 1.14 1.79 -6.23
C PRO A 384 0.42 0.90 -5.20
N ARG A 385 -0.62 1.40 -4.53
CA ARG A 385 -1.35 0.71 -3.44
C ARG A 385 -2.58 -0.07 -3.90
N GLY A 386 -2.75 -0.32 -5.20
CA GLY A 386 -3.93 -0.97 -5.72
C GLY A 386 -3.81 -1.36 -7.19
N TYR A 387 -4.90 -1.87 -7.75
CA TYR A 387 -5.07 -2.13 -9.18
C TYR A 387 -6.34 -1.43 -9.69
N PHE A 388 -6.38 -1.07 -10.96
CA PHE A 388 -7.57 -0.49 -11.59
C PHE A 388 -8.60 -1.60 -11.85
N GLY A 389 -9.80 -1.47 -11.29
CA GLY A 389 -10.86 -2.46 -11.44
C GLY A 389 -12.06 -1.92 -12.21
N LEU A 390 -12.09 -2.10 -13.53
CA LEU A 390 -13.28 -1.74 -14.32
C LEU A 390 -14.35 -2.86 -14.27
N PRO A 391 -15.65 -2.55 -14.16
CA PRO A 391 -16.27 -1.22 -14.06
C PRO A 391 -16.51 -0.75 -12.60
N ARG A 392 -15.86 -1.39 -11.61
CA ARG A 392 -16.03 -1.06 -10.18
C ARG A 392 -15.55 0.37 -9.88
N ASP A 393 -14.41 0.74 -10.45
CA ASP A 393 -13.73 2.02 -10.23
C ASP A 393 -14.00 2.99 -11.37
N THR A 394 -13.95 4.28 -11.07
CA THR A 394 -13.80 5.32 -12.10
C THR A 394 -12.32 5.48 -12.40
N VAL A 395 -11.91 5.14 -13.62
CA VAL A 395 -10.51 5.22 -14.07
C VAL A 395 -10.45 6.04 -15.34
N LEU A 396 -9.97 7.27 -15.26
CA LEU A 396 -9.90 8.18 -16.41
C LEU A 396 -8.47 8.71 -16.58
N LEU A 397 -7.94 8.60 -17.79
CA LEU A 397 -6.72 9.27 -18.20
C LEU A 397 -7.04 10.16 -19.40
N ASP A 398 -6.85 11.46 -19.22
CA ASP A 398 -7.25 12.49 -20.18
C ASP A 398 -8.76 12.46 -20.51
N GLY A 399 -9.58 12.24 -19.49
CA GLY A 399 -11.04 12.21 -19.61
C GLY A 399 -11.62 10.95 -20.29
N ARG A 400 -10.79 9.91 -20.50
CA ARG A 400 -11.20 8.65 -21.14
C ARG A 400 -10.81 7.45 -20.28
N GLU A 401 -11.63 6.40 -20.33
CA GLU A 401 -11.23 5.10 -19.79
C GLU A 401 -10.02 4.56 -20.58
N PRO A 402 -8.89 4.23 -19.92
CA PRO A 402 -7.72 3.72 -20.62
C PRO A 402 -7.97 2.34 -21.24
N ALA A 403 -7.56 2.17 -22.49
CA ALA A 403 -7.72 0.90 -23.22
C ALA A 403 -6.78 -0.22 -22.72
N ASP A 404 -5.75 0.12 -21.94
CA ASP A 404 -4.79 -0.81 -21.36
C ASP A 404 -5.14 -1.25 -19.93
N VAL A 405 -6.34 -0.91 -19.44
CA VAL A 405 -6.89 -1.42 -18.18
C VAL A 405 -7.88 -2.54 -18.46
N THR A 406 -7.59 -3.74 -17.95
CA THR A 406 -8.40 -4.94 -18.18
C THR A 406 -9.65 -4.95 -17.29
N PRO A 407 -10.87 -5.11 -17.84
CA PRO A 407 -12.08 -5.28 -17.03
C PRO A 407 -12.12 -6.60 -16.25
N GLY A 408 -12.82 -6.59 -15.11
CA GLY A 408 -13.01 -7.76 -14.26
C GLY A 408 -12.12 -7.75 -13.02
N VAL A 409 -11.46 -8.88 -12.73
CA VAL A 409 -10.55 -8.98 -11.57
C VAL A 409 -9.36 -8.04 -11.79
N PRO A 410 -9.12 -7.06 -10.89
CA PRO A 410 -8.13 -6.01 -11.12
C PRO A 410 -6.69 -6.55 -11.22
N THR A 411 -5.98 -6.23 -12.30
CA THR A 411 -4.59 -6.66 -12.54
C THR A 411 -3.60 -5.54 -12.81
N ASP A 412 -4.09 -4.41 -13.33
CA ASP A 412 -3.28 -3.35 -13.90
C ASP A 412 -3.11 -2.22 -12.89
N ALA A 413 -1.86 -1.91 -12.52
CA ALA A 413 -1.53 -0.82 -11.59
C ALA A 413 -1.07 0.45 -12.31
N THR A 414 -1.01 0.41 -13.64
CA THR A 414 -0.60 1.53 -14.47
C THR A 414 -1.47 1.61 -15.73
N ALA A 415 -1.73 2.81 -16.20
CA ALA A 415 -2.32 3.08 -17.51
C ALA A 415 -1.45 4.11 -18.25
N THR A 416 -1.29 3.97 -19.56
CA THR A 416 -0.34 4.76 -20.35
C THR A 416 -1.04 5.56 -21.46
N LEU A 417 -0.83 6.87 -21.47
CA LEU A 417 -1.22 7.76 -22.55
C LEU A 417 -0.01 8.14 -23.41
N ARG A 418 -0.16 8.03 -24.73
CA ARG A 418 0.83 8.43 -25.73
C ARG A 418 0.25 9.60 -26.51
N LEU A 419 1.04 10.67 -26.63
CA LEU A 419 0.60 11.91 -27.27
C LEU A 419 1.46 12.21 -28.51
N PRO A 420 0.89 12.83 -29.55
CA PRO A 420 1.68 13.33 -30.68
C PRO A 420 2.55 14.52 -30.26
N ALA A 421 3.58 14.84 -31.05
CA ALA A 421 4.48 15.97 -30.79
C ALA A 421 3.75 17.32 -30.69
N SER A 422 2.62 17.48 -31.39
CA SER A 422 1.78 18.69 -31.33
C SER A 422 1.08 18.92 -29.99
N GLU A 423 1.06 17.91 -29.11
CA GLU A 423 0.40 17.98 -27.80
C GLU A 423 1.39 17.98 -26.62
N VAL A 424 2.69 18.07 -26.90
CA VAL A 424 3.72 18.26 -25.86
C VAL A 424 3.43 19.55 -25.09
N GLY A 425 3.60 19.49 -23.76
CA GLY A 425 3.31 20.58 -22.83
C GLY A 425 1.85 20.67 -22.41
N ARG A 426 0.92 19.87 -22.96
CA ARG A 426 -0.49 19.87 -22.53
C ARG A 426 -0.63 19.30 -21.11
N ASN A 427 -1.67 19.78 -20.41
CA ASN A 427 -2.08 19.26 -19.11
C ASN A 427 -2.92 17.99 -19.30
N ILE A 428 -2.57 16.93 -18.59
CA ILE A 428 -3.21 15.63 -18.65
C ILE A 428 -3.80 15.31 -17.28
N VAL A 429 -5.10 15.06 -17.25
CA VAL A 429 -5.82 14.71 -16.01
C VAL A 429 -5.81 13.20 -15.82
N ALA A 430 -5.21 12.74 -14.73
CA ALA A 430 -5.32 11.38 -14.23
C ALA A 430 -6.33 11.36 -13.07
N GLN A 431 -7.38 10.54 -13.19
CA GLN A 431 -8.41 10.44 -12.18
C GLN A 431 -8.68 8.97 -11.83
N PHE A 432 -8.64 8.68 -10.54
CA PHE A 432 -9.06 7.41 -9.97
C PHE A 432 -10.05 7.69 -8.84
N ASN A 433 -11.31 7.31 -9.03
CA ASN A 433 -12.40 7.62 -8.12
C ASN A 433 -12.40 9.13 -7.77
N GLU A 434 -12.12 9.47 -6.50
CA GLU A 434 -12.08 10.84 -5.99
C GLU A 434 -10.69 11.50 -6.10
N GLU A 435 -9.62 10.73 -6.32
CA GLU A 435 -8.28 11.29 -6.47
C GLU A 435 -8.06 11.78 -7.91
N ARG A 436 -7.64 13.04 -8.03
CA ARG A 436 -7.33 13.70 -9.30
C ARG A 436 -5.96 14.35 -9.24
N ILE A 437 -5.12 14.02 -10.21
CA ILE A 437 -3.79 14.59 -10.41
C ILE A 437 -3.71 15.16 -11.82
N VAL A 438 -3.16 16.38 -11.95
CA VAL A 438 -2.89 16.99 -13.25
C VAL A 438 -1.38 16.98 -13.50
N ALA A 439 -0.97 16.33 -14.58
CA ALA A 439 0.42 16.21 -15.01
C ALA A 439 0.67 17.00 -16.30
N ARG A 440 1.90 17.45 -16.53
CA ARG A 440 2.32 18.03 -17.81
C ARG A 440 2.92 16.95 -18.71
N ALA A 441 2.59 17.00 -20.00
CA ALA A 441 3.18 16.14 -21.02
C ALA A 441 4.61 16.62 -21.37
N TRP A 442 5.63 15.91 -20.92
CA TRP A 442 7.03 16.25 -21.22
C TRP A 442 7.52 15.61 -22.53
N PRO A 443 8.42 16.28 -23.29
CA PRO A 443 8.90 15.79 -24.57
C PRO A 443 9.70 14.49 -24.43
N ALA A 444 9.24 13.44 -25.10
CA ALA A 444 9.95 12.15 -25.14
C ALA A 444 11.32 12.26 -25.82
N SER A 445 11.51 13.22 -26.72
CA SER A 445 12.80 13.53 -27.37
C SER A 445 13.88 13.98 -26.38
N GLU A 446 13.50 14.41 -25.18
CA GLU A 446 14.42 14.76 -24.08
C GLU A 446 14.59 13.63 -23.06
N ASN A 447 14.13 12.41 -23.39
CA ASN A 447 14.15 11.25 -22.50
C ASN A 447 13.36 11.49 -21.20
N ARG A 448 12.23 12.21 -21.28
CA ARG A 448 11.37 12.56 -20.14
C ARG A 448 10.05 11.79 -20.15
N ILE A 449 9.65 11.27 -19.00
CA ILE A 449 8.35 10.60 -18.79
C ILE A 449 7.62 11.28 -17.63
N ALA A 450 6.34 11.59 -17.82
CA ALA A 450 5.48 12.07 -16.74
C ALA A 450 4.76 10.89 -16.07
N VAL A 451 4.71 10.90 -14.73
CA VAL A 451 3.99 9.91 -13.93
C VAL A 451 3.03 10.63 -12.99
N ALA A 452 1.73 10.51 -13.22
CA ALA A 452 0.72 10.90 -12.25
C ALA A 452 0.54 9.75 -11.25
N GLU A 453 1.18 9.85 -10.08
CA GLU A 453 1.19 8.77 -9.09
C GLU A 453 0.18 9.01 -7.96
N LEU A 454 -0.89 8.22 -8.00
CA LEU A 454 -2.01 8.22 -7.08
C LEU A 454 -1.56 7.78 -5.69
N THR A 455 -2.04 8.47 -4.64
CA THR A 455 -1.67 8.25 -3.25
C THR A 455 -2.79 7.63 -2.40
N TYR A 456 -4.06 7.96 -2.63
CA TYR A 456 -5.14 7.78 -1.65
C TYR A 456 -6.01 6.53 -1.78
#